data_AF-A0A3E0WFK2-F1
#
_entry.id   AF-A0A3E0WFK2-F1
#
_cell.length_a   1.000
_cell.length_b   1.000
_cell.length_c   1.000
_cell.angle_alpha   90.00
_cell.angle_beta   90.00
_cell.angle_gamma   90.00
#
_symmetry.space_group_name_H-M   'P 1'
#
loop_
_entity.id
_entity.type
_entity.pdbx_description
1 polymer ?
#
loop_
_entity_poly.entity_id
_entity_poly.type
_entity_poly.pdbx_seq_one_letter_code
_entity_poly.pdbx_strand_id
1 'polypeptide(L)'
;MIDGCPAGSLNGASASERPGPPPWSGAQATIVDLWAGSTIARRVASLQFYSGVSRLMAPAGVFVANLIDGPGFAWSRRQAATIATLFAHVAIVMDGRMLADPLIGNVLVFGADVPLDMLSEPGWPAGDRNPPAVLSGERATRWIGDASPVDDTEATDSPPPRADYFARFSKGPGGLVGTLGDAVRRQH
;
A
#
# COMPACT_ATOMS: atom_id res chain seq x y z
N MET A 1 20.83 22.22 5.13
CA MET A 1 19.52 22.89 5.10
C MET A 1 18.87 22.42 3.81
N ILE A 2 18.01 21.40 3.88
CA ILE A 2 17.33 20.84 2.71
C ILE A 2 15.86 21.10 2.95
N ASP A 3 15.30 21.98 2.13
CA ASP A 3 13.96 22.52 2.27
C ASP A 3 12.89 21.45 2.06
N GLY A 4 11.81 21.59 2.81
CA GLY A 4 10.78 20.57 3.00
C GLY A 4 9.98 20.25 1.74
N CYS A 5 9.86 18.94 1.48
CA CYS A 5 8.89 18.39 0.52
C CYS A 5 7.49 18.43 1.16
N PRO A 6 6.50 19.12 0.58
CA PRO A 6 5.16 19.16 1.16
C PRO A 6 4.41 17.86 0.88
N ALA A 7 4.00 17.17 1.96
CA ALA A 7 3.03 16.07 1.87
C ALA A 7 1.62 16.66 1.70
N GLY A 8 1.02 16.49 0.51
CA GLY A 8 -0.35 16.92 0.24
C GLY A 8 -1.37 15.81 0.55
N SER A 9 -2.41 16.14 1.32
CA SER A 9 -3.58 15.28 1.58
C SER A 9 -4.83 15.90 0.96
N LEU A 10 -5.73 15.10 0.37
CA LEU A 10 -6.96 15.57 -0.29
C LEU A 10 -8.22 15.16 0.51
N ASN A 11 -9.07 16.14 0.85
CA ASN A 11 -10.48 15.96 1.21
C ASN A 11 -11.34 16.55 0.06
N GLY A 12 -12.36 15.83 -0.38
CA GLY A 12 -13.13 16.16 -1.59
C GLY A 12 -14.11 17.34 -1.46
N ALA A 13 -14.19 18.19 -2.48
CA ALA A 13 -15.29 19.13 -2.73
C ALA A 13 -15.43 19.48 -4.24
N SER A 14 -16.60 20.03 -4.59
CA SER A 14 -17.35 20.05 -5.86
C SER A 14 -16.79 20.79 -7.09
N ALA A 15 -17.35 20.46 -8.26
CA ALA A 15 -16.96 20.89 -9.61
C ALA A 15 -17.37 22.33 -10.02
N SER A 16 -16.42 23.10 -10.58
CA SER A 16 -16.57 23.95 -11.79
C SER A 16 -15.26 24.63 -12.20
N GLU A 17 -14.20 23.85 -12.43
CA GLU A 17 -13.03 24.21 -13.24
C GLU A 17 -12.36 22.87 -13.54
N ARG A 18 -11.86 22.62 -14.75
CA ARG A 18 -10.97 21.45 -14.92
C ARG A 18 -9.76 21.79 -14.04
N PRO A 19 -9.56 21.09 -12.91
CA PRO A 19 -8.45 21.46 -12.04
C PRO A 19 -7.19 21.36 -12.89
N GLY A 20 -6.33 22.36 -12.80
CA GLY A 20 -4.97 22.22 -13.33
C GLY A 20 -4.35 20.94 -12.77
N PRO A 21 -3.29 20.42 -13.41
CA PRO A 21 -2.57 19.28 -12.87
C PRO A 21 -2.26 19.53 -11.39
N PRO A 22 -2.46 18.54 -10.51
CA PRO A 22 -2.23 18.75 -9.08
C PRO A 22 -0.77 19.12 -8.84
N PRO A 23 -0.46 19.78 -7.71
CA PRO A 23 0.90 20.29 -7.41
C PRO A 23 1.96 19.18 -7.32
N TRP A 24 1.55 17.91 -7.21
CA TRP A 24 2.42 16.74 -7.21
C TRP A 24 2.68 16.16 -8.61
N SER A 25 2.21 16.81 -9.69
CA SER A 25 2.48 16.35 -11.06
C SER A 25 3.98 16.39 -11.37
N GLY A 26 4.53 15.30 -11.92
CA GLY A 26 5.97 15.11 -12.08
C GLY A 26 6.68 14.63 -10.81
N ALA A 27 5.94 14.12 -9.81
CA ALA A 27 6.55 13.54 -8.62
C ALA A 27 7.46 12.34 -8.96
N GLN A 28 8.62 12.30 -8.29
CA GLN A 28 9.57 11.18 -8.37
C GLN A 28 9.14 9.99 -7.48
N ALA A 29 8.27 10.23 -6.50
CA ALA A 29 7.70 9.19 -5.66
C ALA A 29 6.26 9.55 -5.33
N THR A 30 5.35 8.58 -5.51
CA THR A 30 3.93 8.74 -5.22
C THR A 30 3.48 7.58 -4.35
N ILE A 31 2.90 7.90 -3.20
CA ILE A 31 2.40 6.91 -2.24
C ILE A 31 0.87 7.03 -2.18
N VAL A 32 0.19 5.92 -2.43
CA VAL A 32 -1.23 5.75 -2.21
C VAL A 32 -1.42 4.98 -0.91
N ASP A 33 -1.94 5.64 0.12
CA ASP A 33 -2.22 5.01 1.40
C ASP A 33 -3.70 4.61 1.49
N LEU A 34 -3.98 3.32 1.29
CA LEU A 34 -5.34 2.78 1.29
C LEU A 34 -5.71 2.35 2.71
N TRP A 35 -6.17 3.31 3.51
CA TRP A 35 -6.60 3.05 4.88
C TRP A 35 -8.05 2.54 4.96
N ALA A 36 -8.24 1.38 5.59
CA ALA A 36 -9.52 0.65 5.69
C ALA A 36 -10.35 0.97 6.95
N GLY A 37 -10.38 2.22 7.42
CA GLY A 37 -11.29 2.65 8.50
C GLY A 37 -12.33 3.70 8.11
N SER A 38 -12.42 3.99 6.82
CA SER A 38 -13.61 4.49 6.14
C SER A 38 -13.85 3.57 4.94
N THR A 39 -15.10 3.44 4.49
CA THR A 39 -15.42 2.66 3.27
C THR A 39 -14.45 3.05 2.16
N ILE A 40 -13.58 2.13 1.76
CA ILE A 40 -12.68 2.34 0.61
C ILE A 40 -13.59 2.44 -0.60
N ALA A 41 -13.83 3.66 -1.07
CA ALA A 41 -14.65 3.89 -2.24
C ALA A 41 -14.01 3.14 -3.41
N ARG A 42 -14.82 2.37 -4.14
CA ARG A 42 -14.47 1.64 -5.37
C ARG A 42 -13.54 2.38 -6.35
N ARG A 43 -13.57 3.71 -6.33
CA ARG A 43 -12.75 4.64 -7.13
C ARG A 43 -11.28 4.79 -6.71
N VAL A 44 -10.80 4.19 -5.61
CA VAL A 44 -9.41 4.37 -5.13
C VAL A 44 -8.54 3.10 -5.12
N ALA A 45 -9.04 1.98 -5.66
CA ALA A 45 -8.32 0.70 -5.69
C ALA A 45 -8.52 -0.08 -7.00
N SER A 46 -8.72 0.65 -8.11
CA SER A 46 -8.95 0.10 -9.45
C SER A 46 -7.80 0.44 -10.41
N LEU A 47 -7.74 -0.31 -11.51
CA LEU A 47 -6.81 -0.04 -12.61
C LEU A 47 -6.89 1.41 -13.11
N GLN A 48 -8.11 1.95 -13.23
CA GLN A 48 -8.36 3.29 -13.74
C GLN A 48 -7.83 4.36 -12.78
N PHE A 49 -8.01 4.15 -11.47
CA PHE A 49 -7.42 5.01 -10.45
C PHE A 49 -5.90 5.01 -10.53
N TYR A 50 -5.28 3.82 -10.49
CA TYR A 50 -3.82 3.71 -10.55
C TYR A 50 -3.26 4.23 -11.88
N SER A 51 -3.96 4.02 -12.98
CA SER A 51 -3.59 4.60 -14.28
C SER A 51 -3.64 6.13 -14.25
N GLY A 52 -4.68 6.72 -13.65
CA GLY A 52 -4.77 8.17 -13.45
C GLY A 52 -3.61 8.73 -12.63
N VAL A 53 -3.23 8.04 -11.56
CA VAL A 53 -2.07 8.42 -10.72
C VAL A 53 -0.76 8.28 -11.49
N SER A 54 -0.53 7.16 -12.18
CA SER A 54 0.70 6.90 -12.93
C SER A 54 0.99 7.96 -14.00
N ARG A 55 -0.05 8.46 -14.68
CA ARG A 55 0.07 9.51 -15.72
C ARG A 55 0.54 10.87 -15.19
N LEU A 56 0.41 11.08 -13.88
CA LEU A 56 0.82 12.31 -13.22
C LEU A 56 2.22 12.21 -12.61
N MET A 57 2.84 11.03 -12.61
CA MET A 57 4.20 10.82 -12.11
C MET A 57 5.27 11.26 -13.11
N ALA A 58 6.50 11.44 -12.63
CA ALA A 58 7.65 11.55 -13.53
C ALA A 58 7.88 10.23 -14.29
N PRO A 59 8.49 10.24 -15.49
CA PRO A 59 8.75 9.02 -16.28
C PRO A 59 9.57 7.94 -15.56
N ALA A 60 10.42 8.31 -14.60
CA ALA A 60 11.20 7.39 -13.77
C ALA A 60 10.72 7.37 -12.31
N GLY A 61 9.49 7.85 -12.06
CA GLY A 61 8.94 7.93 -10.71
C GLY A 61 8.55 6.56 -10.16
N VAL A 62 8.60 6.42 -8.84
CA VAL A 62 8.22 5.20 -8.13
C VAL A 62 6.83 5.34 -7.54
N PHE A 63 5.96 4.39 -7.84
CA PHE A 63 4.63 4.26 -7.25
C PHE A 63 4.69 3.30 -6.07
N VAL A 64 4.01 3.62 -4.97
CA VAL A 64 3.86 2.74 -3.81
C VAL A 64 2.41 2.71 -3.37
N ALA A 65 1.80 1.54 -3.31
CA ALA A 65 0.55 1.33 -2.60
C ALA A 65 0.82 0.76 -1.20
N ASN A 66 0.38 1.45 -0.15
CA ASN A 66 0.35 0.91 1.21
C ASN A 66 -1.00 0.23 1.46
N LEU A 67 -0.94 -1.09 1.65
CA LEU A 67 -2.08 -1.97 1.81
C LEU A 67 -2.03 -2.61 3.19
N ILE A 68 -3.18 -2.92 3.78
CA ILE A 68 -3.27 -3.76 4.98
C ILE A 68 -4.01 -5.05 4.64
N ASP A 69 -3.44 -6.19 5.01
CA ASP A 69 -4.03 -7.50 4.71
C ASP A 69 -3.62 -8.54 5.74
N GLY A 70 -4.31 -9.68 5.69
CA GLY A 70 -4.10 -10.81 6.58
C GLY A 70 -3.65 -12.08 5.86
N PRO A 71 -3.80 -13.24 6.52
CA PRO A 71 -3.36 -14.54 6.00
C PRO A 71 -3.91 -14.82 4.59
N GLY A 72 -3.02 -15.22 3.68
CA GLY A 72 -3.35 -15.54 2.29
C GLY A 72 -3.29 -14.35 1.32
N PHE A 73 -3.19 -13.11 1.81
CA PHE A 73 -2.93 -11.91 1.01
C PHE A 73 -3.90 -11.68 -0.16
N ALA A 74 -5.12 -12.18 -0.06
CA ALA A 74 -6.05 -12.25 -1.19
C ALA A 74 -6.32 -10.87 -1.80
N TRP A 75 -6.42 -9.83 -0.96
CA TRP A 75 -6.65 -8.47 -1.43
C TRP A 75 -5.39 -7.85 -2.02
N SER A 76 -4.27 -7.94 -1.29
CA SER A 76 -2.99 -7.36 -1.73
C SER A 76 -2.45 -8.00 -3.00
N ARG A 77 -2.67 -9.30 -3.22
CA ARG A 77 -2.30 -10.00 -4.45
C ARG A 77 -3.07 -9.47 -5.67
N ARG A 78 -4.36 -9.18 -5.52
CA ARG A 78 -5.17 -8.57 -6.59
C ARG A 78 -4.72 -7.14 -6.89
N GLN A 79 -4.42 -6.35 -5.86
CA GLN A 79 -3.88 -4.99 -6.05
C GLN A 79 -2.52 -5.04 -6.76
N ALA A 80 -1.64 -5.95 -6.35
CA ALA A 80 -0.36 -6.15 -7.01
C ALA A 80 -0.49 -6.63 -8.46
N ALA A 81 -1.43 -7.53 -8.75
CA ALA A 81 -1.75 -7.91 -10.13
C ALA A 81 -2.18 -6.72 -10.98
N THR A 82 -3.03 -5.84 -10.44
CA THR A 82 -3.45 -4.60 -11.11
C THR A 82 -2.26 -3.67 -11.37
N ILE A 83 -1.44 -3.41 -10.35
CA ILE A 83 -0.27 -2.54 -10.46
C ILE A 83 0.75 -3.10 -11.48
N ALA A 84 0.91 -4.43 -11.55
CA ALA A 84 1.77 -5.10 -12.51
C ALA A 84 1.31 -4.95 -13.97
N THR A 85 0.06 -4.54 -14.22
CA THR A 85 -0.38 -4.20 -15.58
C THR A 85 0.07 -2.80 -16.03
N LEU A 86 0.50 -1.95 -15.09
CA LEU A 86 0.82 -0.54 -15.34
C LEU A 86 2.32 -0.27 -15.40
N PHE A 87 3.15 -1.10 -14.76
CA PHE A 87 4.58 -0.86 -14.59
C PHE A 87 5.41 -2.05 -15.05
N ALA A 88 6.56 -1.77 -15.65
CA ALA A 88 7.50 -2.82 -16.08
C ALA A 88 8.13 -3.60 -14.90
N HIS A 89 8.31 -2.94 -13.75
CA HIS A 89 8.93 -3.51 -12.56
C HIS A 89 7.99 -3.40 -11.36
N VAL A 90 7.76 -4.53 -10.67
CA VAL A 90 6.97 -4.60 -9.44
C VAL A 90 7.75 -5.32 -8.35
N ALA A 91 7.62 -4.81 -7.13
CA ALA A 91 8.17 -5.45 -5.94
C ALA A 91 7.20 -5.34 -4.75
N ILE A 92 7.27 -6.30 -3.84
CA ILE A 92 6.42 -6.37 -2.66
C ILE A 92 7.30 -6.34 -1.42
N VAL A 93 6.97 -5.48 -0.46
CA VAL A 93 7.66 -5.37 0.83
C VAL A 93 6.66 -5.56 1.96
N MET A 94 6.99 -6.43 2.92
CA MET A 94 6.14 -6.72 4.09
C MET A 94 6.98 -7.18 5.29
N ASP A 95 6.40 -7.28 6.48
CA ASP A 95 7.03 -7.99 7.60
C ASP A 95 7.22 -9.46 7.22
N GLY A 96 8.46 -9.96 7.26
CA GLY A 96 8.79 -11.31 6.81
C GLY A 96 8.03 -12.42 7.54
N ARG A 97 7.60 -12.17 8.79
CA ARG A 97 6.79 -13.12 9.55
C ARG A 97 5.42 -13.37 8.93
N MET A 98 4.85 -12.40 8.21
CA MET A 98 3.56 -12.58 7.55
C MET A 98 3.58 -13.70 6.50
N LEU A 99 4.75 -14.06 5.97
CA LEU A 99 4.90 -15.17 5.03
C LEU A 99 4.83 -16.55 5.72
N ALA A 100 5.09 -16.62 7.02
CA ALA A 100 5.17 -17.86 7.79
C ALA A 100 4.03 -18.00 8.82
N ASP A 101 3.58 -16.87 9.36
CA ASP A 101 2.62 -16.78 10.44
C ASP A 101 1.30 -16.15 9.96
N PRO A 102 0.15 -16.52 10.56
CA PRO A 102 -1.14 -15.94 10.23
C PRO A 102 -1.30 -14.54 10.84
N LEU A 103 -0.46 -13.60 10.43
CA LEU A 103 -0.42 -12.23 10.91
C LEU A 103 -1.16 -11.28 9.96
N ILE A 104 -1.69 -10.21 10.55
CA ILE A 104 -2.19 -9.04 9.82
C ILE A 104 -1.11 -7.97 9.86
N GLY A 105 -0.91 -7.29 8.74
CA GLY A 105 0.12 -6.25 8.64
C GLY A 105 0.08 -5.53 7.31
N ASN A 106 1.02 -4.60 7.15
CA ASN A 106 1.12 -3.81 5.94
C ASN A 106 1.88 -4.56 4.84
N VAL A 107 1.38 -4.43 3.63
CA VAL A 107 2.00 -4.89 2.39
C VAL A 107 2.19 -3.67 1.50
N LEU A 108 3.44 -3.33 1.21
CA LEU A 108 3.79 -2.28 0.28
C LEU A 108 3.98 -2.89 -1.11
N VAL A 109 3.25 -2.39 -2.10
CA VAL A 109 3.42 -2.78 -3.50
C VAL A 109 4.06 -1.63 -4.26
N PHE A 110 5.26 -1.85 -4.75
CA PHE A 110 6.03 -0.91 -5.55
C PHE A 110 5.81 -1.15 -7.04
N GLY A 111 5.75 -0.08 -7.82
CA GLY A 111 5.69 -0.12 -9.28
C GLY A 111 6.55 0.99 -9.89
N ALA A 112 7.33 0.66 -10.92
CA ALA A 112 8.07 1.64 -11.71
C ALA A 112 8.37 1.10 -13.13
N ASP A 113 8.60 2.01 -14.08
CA ASP A 113 9.08 1.66 -15.43
C ASP A 113 10.60 1.50 -15.53
N VAL A 114 11.29 1.75 -14.41
CA VAL A 114 12.73 1.53 -14.24
C VAL A 114 12.98 0.46 -13.17
N PRO A 115 14.13 -0.24 -13.19
CA PRO A 115 14.48 -1.22 -12.18
C PRO A 115 14.39 -0.65 -10.75
N LEU A 116 13.82 -1.46 -9.84
CA LEU A 116 13.65 -1.10 -8.42
C LEU A 116 14.87 -1.50 -7.59
N ASP A 117 16.07 -1.18 -8.06
CA ASP A 117 17.34 -1.61 -7.46
C ASP A 117 17.52 -1.09 -6.03
N MET A 118 16.91 0.06 -5.72
CA MET A 118 16.90 0.66 -4.38
C MET A 118 16.32 -0.26 -3.30
N LEU A 119 15.48 -1.24 -3.67
CA LEU A 119 14.91 -2.22 -2.75
C LEU A 119 15.85 -3.39 -2.45
N SER A 120 16.98 -3.50 -3.16
CA SER A 120 17.99 -4.54 -2.99
C SER A 120 19.25 -4.03 -2.29
N GLU A 121 19.27 -2.76 -1.90
CA GLU A 121 20.41 -2.14 -1.23
C GLU A 121 20.74 -2.85 0.09
N PRO A 122 21.99 -3.29 0.30
CA PRO A 122 22.39 -3.95 1.53
C PRO A 122 22.05 -3.12 2.78
N GLY A 123 21.29 -3.70 3.71
CA GLY A 123 20.86 -3.02 4.94
C GLY A 123 19.54 -2.24 4.82
N TRP A 124 18.92 -2.22 3.64
CA TRP A 124 17.57 -1.72 3.43
C TRP A 124 16.60 -2.84 3.02
N PRO A 125 15.35 -2.84 3.54
CA PRO A 125 14.88 -1.99 4.62
C PRO A 125 15.46 -2.44 5.98
N ALA A 126 15.94 -1.47 6.76
CA ALA A 126 16.52 -1.74 8.07
C ALA A 126 15.41 -2.12 9.05
N GLY A 127 15.56 -3.26 9.72
CA GLY A 127 14.69 -3.71 10.81
C GLY A 127 15.54 -4.30 11.93
N ASP A 128 15.33 -3.84 13.16
CA ASP A 128 16.10 -4.25 14.34
C ASP A 128 15.69 -5.62 14.88
N ARG A 129 14.43 -6.04 14.66
CA ARG A 129 13.87 -7.28 15.22
C ARG A 129 13.37 -8.28 14.19
N ASN A 130 12.84 -7.82 13.05
CA ASN A 130 12.41 -8.65 11.93
C ASN A 130 12.74 -7.94 10.62
N PRO A 131 13.71 -8.43 9.84
CA PRO A 131 13.99 -7.84 8.54
C PRO A 131 12.75 -8.03 7.64
N PRO A 132 12.28 -6.97 6.97
CA PRO A 132 11.18 -7.09 6.03
C PRO A 132 11.57 -7.99 4.87
N ALA A 133 10.59 -8.76 4.38
CA ALA A 133 10.75 -9.53 3.17
C ALA A 133 10.56 -8.62 1.95
N VAL A 134 11.51 -8.66 1.02
CA VAL A 134 11.41 -8.02 -0.28
C VAL A 134 11.25 -9.11 -1.34
N LEU A 135 10.15 -9.05 -2.09
CA LEU A 135 9.86 -9.96 -3.20
C LEU A 135 9.93 -9.16 -4.49
N SER A 136 10.87 -9.50 -5.37
CA SER A 136 11.06 -8.89 -6.68
C SER A 136 11.24 -9.97 -7.75
N GLY A 137 11.09 -9.58 -9.03
CA GLY A 137 11.23 -10.49 -10.17
C GLY A 137 10.33 -11.72 -10.04
N GLU A 138 10.90 -12.92 -10.25
CA GLU A 138 10.16 -14.18 -10.19
C GLU A 138 9.46 -14.41 -8.84
N ARG A 139 10.05 -13.94 -7.73
CA ARG A 139 9.42 -14.07 -6.40
C ARG A 139 8.16 -13.23 -6.29
N ALA A 140 8.15 -12.02 -6.86
CA ALA A 140 6.96 -11.19 -6.93
C ALA A 140 5.89 -11.83 -7.83
N THR A 141 6.27 -12.30 -9.02
CA THR A 141 5.34 -12.99 -9.94
C THR A 141 4.71 -14.22 -9.30
N ARG A 142 5.50 -15.05 -8.60
CA ARG A 142 4.98 -16.23 -7.91
C ARG A 142 4.07 -15.87 -6.75
N TRP A 143 4.39 -14.81 -6.01
CA TRP A 143 3.56 -14.34 -4.90
C TRP A 143 2.22 -13.77 -5.39
N ILE A 144 2.20 -13.03 -6.51
CA ILE A 144 0.96 -12.58 -7.17
C ILE A 144 0.15 -13.81 -7.64
N GLY A 145 0.82 -14.77 -8.27
CA GLY A 145 0.25 -16.04 -8.69
C GLY A 145 -0.91 -15.85 -9.68
N ASP A 146 -2.04 -16.49 -9.39
CA ASP A 146 -3.26 -16.51 -10.19
C ASP A 146 -4.22 -15.33 -9.92
N ALA A 147 -3.80 -14.33 -9.15
CA ALA A 147 -4.64 -13.18 -8.84
C ALA A 147 -4.92 -12.33 -10.10
N SER A 148 -6.20 -12.06 -10.37
CA SER A 148 -6.61 -11.21 -11.49
C SER A 148 -6.58 -9.72 -11.12
N PRO A 149 -6.16 -8.85 -12.06
CA PRO A 149 -6.33 -7.41 -11.94
C PRO A 149 -7.78 -7.01 -11.65
N VAL A 150 -7.97 -5.89 -10.97
CA VAL A 150 -9.28 -5.32 -10.66
C VAL A 150 -9.49 -4.08 -11.51
N ASP A 151 -10.46 -4.13 -12.41
CA ASP A 151 -10.94 -2.94 -13.12
C ASP A 151 -12.18 -2.34 -12.44
N ASP A 152 -12.59 -1.14 -12.87
CA ASP A 152 -13.80 -0.48 -12.37
C ASP A 152 -15.09 -1.30 -12.54
N THR A 153 -15.14 -2.28 -13.45
CA THR A 153 -16.32 -3.11 -13.72
C THR A 153 -16.45 -4.29 -12.76
N GLU A 154 -15.33 -4.82 -12.26
CA GLU A 154 -15.29 -5.85 -11.21
C GLU A 154 -15.19 -5.28 -9.79
N ALA A 155 -14.82 -4.01 -9.65
CA ALA A 155 -14.72 -3.37 -8.35
C ALA A 155 -16.12 -3.27 -7.72
N THR A 156 -16.31 -3.86 -6.54
CA THR A 156 -17.44 -3.59 -5.64
C THR A 156 -16.90 -2.81 -4.44
N ASP A 157 -17.73 -1.97 -3.81
CA ASP A 157 -17.34 -1.40 -2.51
C ASP A 157 -16.93 -2.55 -1.58
N SER A 158 -15.84 -2.38 -0.82
CA SER A 158 -15.44 -3.41 0.14
C SER A 158 -16.58 -3.60 1.14
N PRO A 159 -16.98 -4.85 1.47
CA PRO A 159 -17.95 -5.07 2.54
C PRO A 159 -17.43 -4.36 3.79
N PRO A 160 -18.30 -3.72 4.58
CA PRO A 160 -17.86 -3.02 5.78
C PRO A 160 -17.07 -4.01 6.63
N PRO A 161 -15.93 -3.59 7.18
CA PRO A 161 -15.16 -4.46 8.05
C PRO A 161 -16.07 -5.08 9.10
N ARG A 162 -15.89 -6.38 9.40
CA ARG A 162 -16.56 -6.94 10.59
C ARG A 162 -16.15 -6.07 11.78
N ALA A 163 -17.14 -5.67 12.60
CA ALA A 163 -16.95 -4.67 13.64
C ALA A 163 -15.82 -5.04 14.62
N ASP A 164 -15.53 -6.33 14.77
CA ASP A 164 -14.48 -6.88 15.63
C ASP A 164 -13.07 -6.91 14.98
N TYR A 165 -12.96 -6.82 13.65
CA TYR A 165 -11.68 -6.95 12.96
C TYR A 165 -10.79 -5.71 13.18
N PHE A 166 -11.37 -4.51 13.13
CA PHE A 166 -10.64 -3.24 13.24
C PHE A 166 -10.86 -2.48 14.55
N ALA A 167 -11.75 -2.94 15.45
CA ALA A 167 -12.04 -2.25 16.72
C ALA A 167 -10.78 -1.99 17.58
N ARG A 168 -9.77 -2.85 17.48
CA ARG A 168 -8.49 -2.70 18.20
C ARG A 168 -7.48 -1.76 17.54
N PHE A 169 -7.76 -1.26 16.34
CA PHE A 169 -6.86 -0.42 15.53
C PHE A 169 -7.44 0.97 15.23
N SER A 170 -8.62 1.30 15.80
CA SER A 170 -9.22 2.63 15.74
C SER A 170 -8.32 3.66 16.44
N LYS A 171 -7.91 4.70 15.70
CA LYS A 171 -7.04 5.76 16.22
C LYS A 171 -7.84 6.65 17.19
N GLY A 172 -7.46 6.67 18.47
CA GLY A 172 -7.91 7.69 19.41
C GLY A 172 -7.26 9.06 19.12
N PRO A 173 -7.70 10.16 19.78
CA PRO A 173 -7.24 11.54 19.50
C PRO A 173 -5.75 11.83 19.74
N GLY A 174 -4.90 10.83 20.00
CA GLY A 174 -3.49 10.97 20.36
C GLY A 174 -2.51 10.06 19.58
N GLY A 175 -2.95 9.40 18.50
CA GLY A 175 -2.08 8.47 17.77
C GLY A 175 -2.02 7.05 18.35
N LEU A 176 -1.33 6.16 17.65
CA LEU A 176 -1.22 4.73 18.01
C LEU A 176 -0.37 4.55 19.26
N VAL A 177 -1.00 4.22 20.38
CA VAL A 177 -0.33 3.55 21.49
C VAL A 177 -0.20 2.08 21.11
N GLY A 178 0.90 1.72 20.45
CA GLY A 178 1.32 0.33 20.37
C GLY A 178 1.96 -0.07 21.69
N THR A 179 1.21 -0.61 22.64
CA THR A 179 1.81 -1.35 23.74
C THR A 179 2.06 -2.79 23.30
N LEU A 180 3.32 -3.05 22.97
CA LEU A 180 3.92 -4.36 23.13
C LEU A 180 3.86 -4.72 24.63
N GLY A 181 3.15 -5.79 24.97
CA GLY A 181 3.31 -6.53 26.23
C GLY A 181 2.47 -6.04 27.42
N ASP A 182 1.32 -6.67 27.62
CA ASP A 182 0.68 -6.77 28.96
C ASP A 182 -0.27 -7.99 29.07
N ALA A 183 0.16 -9.14 28.52
CA ALA A 183 -0.54 -10.42 28.70
C ALA A 183 0.20 -11.39 29.64
N VAL A 184 1.21 -10.93 30.38
CA VAL A 184 1.90 -11.74 31.41
C VAL A 184 2.04 -10.95 32.71
N ARG A 185 0.91 -10.70 33.38
CA ARG A 185 0.82 -10.58 34.84
C ARG A 185 -0.63 -10.49 35.29
N ARG A 186 -1.25 -11.65 35.52
CA ARG A 186 -2.31 -11.87 36.53
C ARG A 186 -2.70 -13.36 36.56
N GLN A 187 -1.73 -14.19 36.92
CA GLN A 187 -1.96 -15.43 37.64
C GLN A 187 -0.82 -15.55 38.64
N HIS A 188 -0.97 -14.88 39.78
CA HIS A 188 -0.45 -15.22 41.09
C HIS A 188 -1.20 -14.35 42.10
#